data_AF-A0A7L3JUN8-F1
#
_entry.id   AF-A0A7L3JUN8-F1
#
_cell.length_a   1.000
_cell.length_b   1.000
_cell.length_c   1.000
_cell.angle_alpha   90.00
_cell.angle_beta   90.00
_cell.angle_gamma   90.00
#
_symmetry.space_group_name_H-M   'P 1'
#
loop_
_entity.id
_entity.type
_entity.pdbx_description
1 polymer ?
#
loop_
_entity_poly.entity_id
_entity_poly.type
_entity_poly.pdbx_seq_one_letter_code
_entity_poly.pdbx_strand_id
1 'polypeptide(L)'
;GANLVPEVACTYTKNTVCGCLPGYFCSYFGTEDCELCQRYTICFPGSMVKERGTKTTDNVCEACPPGTSSTANMSYSCTPWPRLKENGLVQGEDGNPSSDSSVTAIVGSVVGTMLVAAGLTYIWQRRKTKNDTPRNGQQGQALILTVENGDQTTVPVQETGADPEETRPE
;
A
#
# COMPACT_ATOMS: atom_id res chain seq x y z
N GLY A 1 -23.82 -16.65 -1.62
CA GLY A 1 -24.58 -17.85 -1.24
C GLY A 1 -23.63 -18.88 -0.64
N ALA A 2 -24.16 -19.96 -0.06
CA ALA A 2 -23.36 -21.00 0.63
C ALA A 2 -22.62 -21.99 -0.31
N ASN A 3 -22.75 -21.83 -1.63
CA ASN A 3 -22.10 -22.67 -2.67
C ASN A 3 -22.41 -24.17 -2.57
N LEU A 4 -23.64 -24.49 -2.16
CA LEU A 4 -24.16 -25.84 -2.00
C LEU A 4 -24.87 -26.34 -3.26
N VAL A 5 -24.80 -27.64 -3.48
CA VAL A 5 -25.52 -28.37 -4.55
C VAL A 5 -26.05 -29.70 -4.00
N PRO A 6 -27.26 -30.16 -4.39
CA PRO A 6 -27.75 -31.47 -3.99
C PRO A 6 -26.84 -32.60 -4.50
N GLU A 7 -26.28 -33.41 -3.60
CA GLU A 7 -25.56 -34.64 -3.97
C GLU A 7 -26.48 -35.86 -3.93
N VAL A 8 -27.44 -35.86 -3.01
CA VAL A 8 -28.47 -36.90 -2.90
C VAL A 8 -29.84 -36.22 -2.85
N ALA A 9 -30.73 -36.65 -3.74
CA ALA A 9 -32.09 -36.14 -3.79
C ALA A 9 -32.89 -36.52 -2.53
N CYS A 10 -33.88 -35.70 -2.19
CA CYS A 10 -34.82 -36.05 -1.12
C CYS A 10 -35.66 -37.27 -1.49
N THR A 11 -36.15 -37.95 -0.45
CA THR A 11 -37.12 -39.04 -0.54
C THR A 11 -38.30 -38.73 0.38
N TYR A 12 -39.35 -39.55 0.39
CA TYR A 12 -40.53 -39.32 1.23
C TYR A 12 -40.21 -39.32 2.75
N THR A 13 -39.10 -39.93 3.17
CA THR A 13 -38.70 -40.07 4.58
C THR A 13 -37.35 -39.45 4.92
N LYS A 14 -36.62 -38.92 3.94
CA LYS A 14 -35.31 -38.30 4.14
C LYS A 14 -35.18 -37.01 3.35
N ASN A 15 -34.59 -36.01 3.98
CA ASN A 15 -34.26 -34.75 3.31
C ASN A 15 -33.16 -34.95 2.25
N THR A 16 -33.00 -33.93 1.40
CA THR A 16 -31.88 -33.87 0.46
C THR A 16 -30.58 -33.71 1.23
N VAL A 17 -29.49 -34.31 0.74
CA VAL A 17 -28.14 -34.12 1.29
C VAL A 17 -27.38 -33.19 0.37
N CYS A 18 -26.86 -32.09 0.92
CA CYS A 18 -26.13 -31.09 0.17
C CYS A 18 -24.61 -31.30 0.26
N GLY A 19 -23.93 -31.08 -0.87
CA GLY A 19 -22.47 -31.02 -0.95
C GLY A 19 -21.99 -29.72 -1.58
N CYS A 20 -20.68 -29.58 -1.73
CA CYS A 20 -20.06 -28.39 -2.27
C CYS A 20 -19.93 -28.42 -3.79
N LEU A 21 -20.06 -27.25 -4.42
CA LEU A 21 -19.73 -27.09 -5.84
C LEU A 21 -18.25 -27.43 -6.11
N PRO A 22 -17.90 -27.84 -7.35
CA PRO A 22 -16.51 -28.05 -7.73
C PRO A 22 -15.65 -26.80 -7.48
N GLY A 23 -14.48 -26.99 -6.87
CA GLY A 23 -13.61 -25.88 -6.46
C GLY A 23 -13.84 -25.36 -5.04
N TYR A 24 -14.74 -26.00 -4.28
CA TYR A 24 -15.04 -25.68 -2.89
C TYR A 24 -14.87 -26.91 -1.99
N PHE A 25 -14.63 -26.65 -0.71
CA PHE A 25 -14.63 -27.65 0.38
C PHE A 25 -15.60 -27.24 1.47
N CYS A 26 -16.04 -28.21 2.26
CA CYS A 26 -16.92 -27.97 3.38
C CYS A 26 -16.12 -27.42 4.57
N SER A 27 -16.40 -26.17 4.90
CA SER A 27 -15.81 -25.47 6.05
C SER A 27 -16.62 -25.65 7.33
N TYR A 28 -17.91 -25.96 7.18
CA TYR A 28 -18.83 -26.15 8.30
C TYR A 28 -19.86 -27.24 7.96
N PHE A 29 -19.90 -28.27 8.81
CA PHE A 29 -20.80 -29.40 8.70
C PHE A 29 -22.04 -29.19 9.58
N GLY A 30 -23.20 -29.53 9.02
CA GLY A 30 -24.42 -29.75 9.78
C GLY A 30 -24.46 -31.17 10.37
N THR A 31 -25.66 -31.70 10.57
CA THR A 31 -25.85 -33.05 11.13
C THR A 31 -25.53 -34.18 10.16
N GLU A 32 -25.86 -34.00 8.87
CA GLU A 32 -25.70 -35.05 7.84
C GLU A 32 -25.05 -34.53 6.56
N ASP A 33 -24.98 -33.21 6.38
CA ASP A 33 -24.52 -32.58 5.15
C ASP A 33 -23.69 -31.33 5.40
N CYS A 34 -23.17 -30.72 4.33
CA CYS A 34 -22.41 -29.49 4.44
C CYS A 34 -23.35 -28.28 4.51
N GLU A 35 -23.12 -27.38 5.46
CA GLU A 35 -23.90 -26.14 5.58
C GLU A 35 -23.18 -24.92 4.98
N LEU A 36 -21.83 -24.95 4.93
CA LEU A 36 -21.04 -23.86 4.35
C LEU A 36 -19.84 -24.35 3.55
N CYS A 37 -19.85 -24.05 2.25
CA CYS A 37 -18.75 -24.34 1.35
C CYS A 37 -17.88 -23.10 1.11
N GLN A 38 -16.58 -23.26 1.36
CA GLN A 38 -15.55 -22.27 1.09
C GLN A 38 -14.75 -22.67 -0.15
N ARG A 39 -14.31 -21.68 -0.92
CA ARG A 39 -13.51 -21.92 -2.11
C ARG A 39 -12.14 -22.44 -1.68
N TYR A 40 -11.57 -23.38 -2.43
CA TYR A 40 -10.20 -23.80 -2.18
C TYR A 40 -9.23 -22.61 -2.29
N THR A 41 -8.25 -22.58 -1.39
CA THR A 41 -7.11 -21.68 -1.46
C THR A 41 -6.31 -21.96 -2.74
N ILE A 42 -5.93 -20.88 -3.41
CA ILE A 42 -5.07 -20.92 -4.59
C ILE A 42 -3.64 -20.63 -4.14
N CYS A 43 -2.77 -21.63 -4.19
CA CYS A 43 -1.32 -21.48 -4.15
C CYS A 43 -0.86 -20.70 -5.37
N PHE A 44 -0.40 -19.48 -5.12
CA PHE A 44 0.11 -18.55 -6.12
C PHE A 44 1.59 -18.81 -6.45
N PRO A 45 2.14 -18.18 -7.51
CA PRO A 45 3.55 -18.27 -7.84
C PRO A 45 4.44 -17.91 -6.64
N GLY A 46 5.54 -18.64 -6.48
CA GLY A 46 6.37 -18.61 -5.27
C GLY A 46 5.95 -19.61 -4.18
N SER A 47 4.80 -20.27 -4.32
CA SER A 47 4.36 -21.39 -3.47
C SER A 47 3.99 -22.61 -4.31
N MET A 48 4.10 -23.79 -3.73
CA MET A 48 3.63 -25.05 -4.31
C MET A 48 2.47 -25.62 -3.49
N VAL A 49 1.66 -26.46 -4.14
CA VAL A 49 0.66 -27.28 -3.48
C VAL A 49 1.39 -28.39 -2.72
N LYS A 50 1.38 -28.31 -1.39
CA LYS A 50 1.89 -29.35 -0.50
C LYS A 50 0.88 -30.50 -0.39
N GLU A 51 -0.36 -30.15 -0.14
CA GLU A 51 -1.47 -31.09 -0.01
C GLU A 51 -2.67 -30.58 -0.80
N ARG A 52 -3.29 -31.48 -1.55
CA ARG A 52 -4.50 -31.18 -2.29
C ARG A 52 -5.69 -31.21 -1.33
N GLY A 53 -6.55 -30.20 -1.45
CA GLY A 53 -7.81 -30.15 -0.73
C GLY A 53 -8.72 -31.32 -1.10
N THR A 54 -9.62 -31.63 -0.18
CA THR A 54 -10.65 -32.66 -0.31
C THR A 54 -12.03 -32.01 -0.13
N LYS A 55 -13.11 -32.80 -0.21
CA LYS A 55 -14.46 -32.32 0.08
C LYS A 55 -14.58 -31.63 1.45
N THR A 56 -13.66 -31.88 2.38
CA THR A 56 -13.74 -31.40 3.77
C THR A 56 -12.50 -30.63 4.21
N THR A 57 -11.49 -30.47 3.35
CA THR A 57 -10.22 -29.83 3.70
C THR A 57 -9.75 -28.92 2.58
N ASP A 58 -9.12 -27.81 2.93
CA ASP A 58 -8.58 -26.88 1.95
C ASP A 58 -7.26 -27.40 1.31
N ASN A 59 -6.85 -26.78 0.20
CA ASN A 59 -5.50 -26.91 -0.33
C ASN A 59 -4.49 -26.33 0.67
N VAL A 60 -3.39 -27.06 0.88
CA VAL A 60 -2.27 -26.56 1.69
C VAL A 60 -1.17 -26.09 0.76
N CYS A 61 -0.80 -24.82 0.89
CA CYS A 61 0.28 -24.19 0.13
C CYS A 61 1.54 -24.09 0.98
N GLU A 62 2.68 -24.39 0.37
CA GLU A 62 3.99 -24.26 1.00
C GLU A 62 4.88 -23.33 0.16
N ALA A 63 5.60 -22.42 0.80
CA ALA A 63 6.52 -21.54 0.11
C ALA A 63 7.65 -22.35 -0.53
N CYS A 64 8.06 -21.96 -1.74
CA CYS A 64 9.21 -22.58 -2.38
C CYS A 64 10.49 -22.32 -1.57
N PRO A 65 11.38 -23.33 -1.42
CA PRO A 65 12.63 -23.14 -0.72
C PRO A 65 13.53 -22.12 -1.44
N PRO A 66 14.46 -21.46 -0.72
CA PRO A 66 15.37 -20.49 -1.30
C PRO A 66 16.10 -21.03 -2.53
N GLY A 67 16.23 -20.22 -3.57
CA GLY A 67 16.85 -20.63 -4.83
C GLY A 67 15.91 -21.35 -5.81
N THR A 68 14.64 -21.55 -5.44
CA THR A 68 13.59 -22.08 -6.33
C THR A 68 12.36 -21.17 -6.37
N SER A 69 11.53 -21.32 -7.39
CA SER A 69 10.24 -20.65 -7.52
C SER A 69 9.26 -21.48 -8.35
N SER A 70 7.96 -21.28 -8.10
CA SER A 70 6.88 -21.74 -8.96
C SER A 70 6.36 -20.55 -9.78
N THR A 71 6.07 -20.76 -11.06
CA THR A 71 5.62 -19.70 -11.98
C THR A 71 4.12 -19.72 -12.26
N ALA A 72 3.46 -20.85 -12.02
CA ALA A 72 2.04 -21.04 -12.26
C ALA A 72 1.25 -21.18 -10.96
N ASN A 73 -0.01 -20.75 -10.99
CA ASN A 73 -0.97 -21.04 -9.93
C ASN A 73 -1.16 -22.56 -9.82
N MET A 74 -1.34 -23.05 -8.60
CA MET A 74 -1.53 -24.48 -8.31
C MET A 74 -0.38 -25.37 -8.82
N SER A 75 0.86 -24.85 -8.83
CA SER A 75 2.03 -25.67 -9.13
C SER A 75 2.28 -26.70 -8.02
N TYR A 76 2.61 -27.94 -8.40
CA TYR A 76 3.01 -29.00 -7.46
C TYR A 76 4.52 -29.11 -7.25
N SER A 77 5.29 -28.23 -7.90
CA SER A 77 6.75 -28.24 -7.80
C SER A 77 7.33 -26.83 -7.87
N CYS A 78 8.53 -26.70 -7.32
CA CYS A 78 9.34 -25.50 -7.42
C CYS A 78 10.52 -25.77 -8.37
N THR A 79 10.74 -24.88 -9.31
CA THR A 79 11.85 -24.94 -10.26
C THR A 79 12.99 -24.03 -9.79
N PRO A 80 14.26 -24.43 -9.91
CA PRO A 80 15.38 -23.54 -9.64
C PRO A 80 15.29 -22.27 -10.50
N TRP A 81 15.72 -21.13 -9.95
CA TRP A 81 15.82 -19.92 -10.76
C TRP A 81 16.74 -20.18 -11.96
N PRO A 82 16.42 -19.63 -13.15
CA PRO A 82 17.37 -19.63 -14.23
C PRO A 82 18.64 -18.97 -13.72
N ARG A 83 19.77 -19.66 -13.86
CA ARG A 83 21.07 -19.01 -13.63
C ARG A 83 21.13 -17.87 -14.63
N LEU A 84 21.11 -16.64 -14.15
CA LEU A 84 21.62 -15.52 -14.93
C LEU A 84 23.05 -15.90 -15.26
N LYS A 85 23.24 -16.38 -16.49
CA LYS A 85 24.54 -16.52 -17.10
C LYS A 85 25.06 -15.07 -17.15
N GLU A 86 26.03 -14.77 -16.29
CA GLU A 86 26.72 -13.47 -16.21
C GLU A 86 27.62 -13.28 -17.45
N ASN A 87 27.03 -13.44 -18.63
CA ASN A 87 27.64 -13.26 -19.93
C ASN A 87 26.60 -12.72 -20.90
N GLY A 88 25.87 -11.72 -20.42
CA GLY A 88 24.82 -11.04 -21.15
C GLY A 88 24.36 -9.76 -20.44
N LEU A 89 25.26 -9.03 -19.77
CA LEU A 89 25.29 -7.62 -20.13
C LEU A 89 25.49 -7.66 -21.63
N VAL A 90 24.42 -7.42 -22.38
CA VAL A 90 24.55 -6.89 -23.72
C VAL A 90 25.47 -5.70 -23.49
N GLN A 91 26.76 -5.90 -23.76
CA GLN A 91 27.62 -4.84 -24.19
C GLN A 91 26.87 -4.35 -25.41
N GLY A 92 25.98 -3.38 -25.16
CA GLY A 92 25.30 -2.63 -26.17
C GLY A 92 26.40 -2.30 -27.13
N GLU A 93 26.22 -2.79 -28.35
CA GLU A 93 27.06 -2.53 -29.48
C GLU A 93 27.66 -1.13 -29.32
N ASP A 94 28.95 -1.00 -29.61
CA ASP A 94 29.57 0.27 -29.99
C ASP A 94 28.90 0.78 -31.28
N GLY A 95 27.59 0.98 -31.25
CA GLY A 95 26.84 1.87 -32.10
C GLY A 95 27.00 3.23 -31.46
N ASN A 96 27.99 3.96 -31.95
CA ASN A 96 28.05 5.41 -31.86
C ASN A 96 26.73 6.01 -32.41
N PRO A 97 25.91 6.69 -31.59
CA PRO A 97 25.26 7.91 -32.05
C PRO A 97 26.07 9.07 -31.49
N SER A 98 26.97 9.58 -32.34
CA SER A 98 27.33 10.98 -32.40
C SER A 98 26.26 11.86 -31.74
N SER A 99 26.52 12.34 -30.53
CA SER A 99 25.82 13.47 -29.91
C SER A 99 26.45 13.86 -28.58
N ASP A 100 27.75 14.17 -28.62
CA ASP A 100 28.37 15.12 -27.68
C ASP A 100 27.67 16.47 -27.80
N SER A 101 26.50 16.68 -27.16
CA SER A 101 25.91 18.03 -27.09
C SER A 101 24.79 18.27 -26.06
N SER A 102 24.44 17.34 -25.16
CA SER A 102 23.29 17.59 -24.25
C SER A 102 23.54 17.35 -22.76
N VAL A 103 24.63 16.69 -22.35
CA VAL A 103 24.89 16.42 -20.92
C VAL A 103 25.67 17.55 -20.23
N THR A 104 26.34 18.44 -20.98
CA THR A 104 26.93 19.68 -20.45
C THR A 104 25.94 20.82 -20.27
N ALA A 105 24.75 20.75 -20.88
CA ALA A 105 23.74 21.80 -20.77
C ALA A 105 22.99 21.78 -19.44
N ILE A 106 22.66 20.58 -18.92
CA ILE A 106 21.79 20.46 -17.73
C ILE A 106 22.56 20.72 -16.43
N VAL A 107 23.83 20.30 -16.33
CA VAL A 107 24.65 20.52 -15.11
C VAL A 107 25.03 22.00 -14.97
N GLY A 108 25.23 22.71 -16.09
CA GLY A 108 25.49 24.16 -16.08
C GLY A 108 24.30 24.99 -15.60
N SER A 109 23.07 24.58 -15.93
CA SER A 109 21.86 25.34 -15.57
C SER A 109 21.57 25.34 -14.06
N VAL A 110 21.84 24.25 -13.35
CA VAL A 110 21.58 24.17 -11.90
C VAL A 110 22.61 24.99 -11.10
N VAL A 111 23.88 24.97 -11.49
CA VAL A 111 24.93 25.78 -10.83
C VAL A 111 24.73 27.26 -11.14
N GLY A 112 24.38 27.61 -12.39
CA GLY A 112 24.07 28.98 -12.78
C GLY A 112 22.88 29.57 -12.02
N THR A 113 21.80 28.82 -11.88
CA THR A 113 20.60 29.29 -11.14
C THR A 113 20.86 29.48 -9.64
N MET A 114 21.65 28.60 -9.02
CA MET A 114 22.02 28.74 -7.59
C MET A 114 22.88 29.98 -7.33
N LEU A 115 23.85 30.27 -8.20
CA LEU A 115 24.72 31.45 -8.05
C LEU A 115 23.95 32.77 -8.26
N VAL A 116 23.04 32.81 -9.24
CA VAL A 116 22.20 33.99 -9.49
C VAL A 116 21.23 34.22 -8.33
N ALA A 117 20.59 33.15 -7.82
CA ALA A 117 19.71 33.27 -6.65
C ALA A 117 20.45 33.75 -5.40
N ALA A 118 21.64 33.19 -5.11
CA ALA A 118 22.48 33.62 -4.00
C ALA A 118 22.98 35.07 -4.17
N GLY A 119 23.30 35.49 -5.39
CA GLY A 119 23.68 36.87 -5.69
C GLY A 119 22.54 37.86 -5.45
N LEU A 120 21.32 37.53 -5.88
CA LEU A 120 20.14 38.36 -5.68
C LEU A 120 19.75 38.47 -4.20
N THR A 121 19.79 37.37 -3.45
CA THR A 121 19.51 37.37 -2.01
C THR A 121 20.56 38.18 -1.24
N TYR A 122 21.83 38.05 -1.58
CA TYR A 122 22.93 38.82 -0.97
C TYR A 122 22.79 40.33 -1.23
N ILE A 123 22.47 40.74 -2.47
CA ILE A 123 22.24 42.15 -2.81
C ILE A 123 21.02 42.72 -2.07
N TRP A 124 19.94 41.94 -1.98
CA TRP A 124 18.73 42.35 -1.27
C TRP A 124 18.97 42.53 0.23
N GLN A 125 19.68 41.58 0.86
CA GLN A 125 20.10 41.70 2.27
C GLN A 125 20.96 42.93 2.50
N ARG A 126 21.93 43.19 1.60
CA ARG A 126 22.84 44.34 1.72
C ARG A 126 22.11 45.68 1.54
N ARG A 127 21.08 45.73 0.70
CA ARG A 127 20.19 46.90 0.55
C ARG A 127 19.32 47.11 1.80
N LYS A 128 18.82 46.04 2.42
CA LYS A 128 18.05 46.10 3.67
C LYS A 128 18.88 46.70 4.81
N THR A 129 20.13 46.24 4.99
CA THR A 129 21.05 46.81 5.99
C THR A 129 21.47 48.26 5.73
N LYS A 130 21.38 48.75 4.48
CA LYS A 130 21.62 50.18 4.18
C LYS A 130 20.39 51.05 4.45
N ASN A 131 19.19 50.47 4.41
CA ASN A 131 17.95 51.17 4.76
C ASN A 131 17.67 51.18 6.27
N ASP A 132 18.28 50.29 7.04
CA ASP A 132 18.12 50.22 8.50
C ASP A 132 19.34 50.83 9.23
N THR A 133 19.44 52.16 9.26
CA THR A 133 20.14 52.93 10.31
C THR A 133 19.34 54.21 10.57
N PRO A 134 18.99 54.56 11.83
CA PRO A 134 17.81 55.36 12.16
C PRO A 134 18.04 56.87 12.09
N ARG A 135 17.03 57.64 11.65
CA ARG A 135 16.93 59.09 11.93
C ARG A 135 15.55 59.42 12.51
N ASN A 136 15.59 59.72 13.80
CA ASN A 136 14.53 60.24 14.66
C ASN A 136 13.98 61.59 14.18
N GLY A 137 12.67 61.83 14.38
CA GLY A 137 12.13 63.18 14.64
C GLY A 137 10.98 63.70 13.77
N GLN A 138 9.75 63.61 14.32
CA GLN A 138 8.56 64.49 14.14
C GLN A 138 7.89 64.51 12.74
N GLN A 139 6.57 64.43 12.56
CA GLN A 139 5.50 65.24 13.19
C GLN A 139 4.11 64.69 12.79
N GLY A 140 3.17 64.61 13.74
CA GLY A 140 1.74 64.93 13.53
C GLY A 140 0.77 63.89 12.94
N GLN A 141 -0.08 63.32 13.83
CA GLN A 141 -1.57 63.19 13.77
C GLN A 141 -2.21 62.52 12.52
N ALA A 142 -3.15 61.58 12.62
CA ALA A 142 -4.34 61.54 13.48
C ALA A 142 -4.96 60.12 13.55
N LEU A 143 -5.48 59.78 14.75
CA LEU A 143 -6.82 59.19 15.02
C LEU A 143 -7.22 57.94 14.19
N ILE A 144 -7.55 56.78 14.76
CA ILE A 144 -8.83 56.52 15.44
C ILE A 144 -8.79 55.12 16.11
N LEU A 145 -9.24 55.11 17.38
CA LEU A 145 -9.92 54.10 18.20
C LEU A 145 -9.45 52.62 18.23
N THR A 146 -9.00 52.28 19.43
CA THR A 146 -9.08 51.00 20.10
C THR A 146 -10.49 50.40 20.11
N VAL A 147 -10.59 49.10 19.82
CA VAL A 147 -11.56 48.20 20.46
C VAL A 147 -10.78 46.99 20.93
N GLU A 148 -10.70 46.84 22.24
CA GLU A 148 -10.28 45.61 22.91
C GLU A 148 -11.50 44.67 22.99
N ASN A 149 -11.22 43.37 22.91
CA ASN A 149 -11.78 42.31 23.76
C ASN A 149 -12.68 41.23 23.11
N GLY A 150 -12.34 39.97 23.44
CA GLY A 150 -13.15 38.74 23.30
C GLY A 150 -13.35 38.24 21.86
N ASP A 151 -13.40 36.95 21.54
CA ASP A 151 -13.76 35.78 22.34
C ASP A 151 -13.20 34.49 21.68
N GLN A 152 -13.13 33.48 22.53
CA GLN A 152 -12.77 32.08 22.40
C GLN A 152 -13.64 31.32 21.39
N THR A 153 -13.04 30.48 20.54
CA THR A 153 -13.67 29.19 20.20
C THR A 153 -12.58 28.17 19.87
N THR A 154 -12.19 27.47 20.94
CA THR A 154 -11.57 26.14 20.94
C THR A 154 -12.34 25.15 20.08
N VAL A 155 -11.66 24.50 19.14
CA VAL A 155 -12.16 23.29 18.46
C VAL A 155 -11.77 22.08 19.33
N PRO A 156 -12.72 21.21 19.73
CA PRO A 156 -12.44 20.13 20.66
C PRO A 156 -11.69 18.98 19.98
N VAL A 157 -10.64 18.51 20.66
CA VAL A 157 -10.01 17.20 20.47
C VAL A 157 -10.94 16.15 21.07
N GLN A 158 -11.30 15.11 20.31
CA GLN A 158 -11.97 13.93 20.85
C GLN A 158 -10.91 12.88 21.21
N GLU A 159 -10.78 12.61 22.50
CA GLU A 159 -10.14 11.39 23.01
C GLU A 159 -11.19 10.29 23.17
N THR A 160 -10.88 9.09 22.68
CA THR A 160 -11.66 7.88 22.92
C THR A 160 -11.36 7.38 24.33
N GLY A 161 -12.24 7.71 25.27
CA GLY A 161 -12.29 7.14 26.61
C GLY A 161 -12.99 5.78 26.61
N ALA A 162 -12.36 4.83 27.30
CA ALA A 162 -12.94 3.55 27.70
C ALA A 162 -14.09 3.75 28.69
N ASP A 163 -15.10 2.88 28.64
CA ASP A 163 -16.13 2.77 29.68
C ASP A 163 -16.08 1.36 30.31
N PRO A 164 -16.10 1.27 31.65
CA PRO A 164 -16.22 0.02 32.40
C PRO A 164 -17.67 -0.28 32.80
N GLU A 165 -18.05 -1.55 32.64
CA GLU A 165 -18.83 -2.38 33.58
C GLU A 165 -20.06 -1.78 34.31
N GLU A 166 -21.27 -2.25 33.95
CA GLU A 166 -22.42 -2.27 34.88
C GLU A 166 -23.08 -3.66 34.91
N THR A 167 -23.24 -4.16 36.14
CA THR A 167 -23.79 -5.46 36.55
C THR A 167 -25.25 -5.30 36.97
N ARG A 168 -26.18 -6.10 36.39
CA ARG A 168 -27.41 -6.83 36.90
C ARG A 168 -28.26 -6.26 38.09
N PRO A 169 -29.43 -6.84 38.50
CA PRO A 169 -30.51 -7.63 37.88
C PRO A 169 -31.92 -7.00 38.04
N GLU A 170 -32.94 -7.56 37.38
CA GLU A 170 -34.23 -8.10 37.92
C GLU A 170 -35.13 -8.57 36.76
#